data_AF-A0A967MPI7-F1
#
_entry.id   AF-A0A967MPI7-F1
#
_cell.length_a   1.000
_cell.length_b   1.000
_cell.length_c   1.000
_cell.angle_alpha   90.00
_cell.angle_beta   90.00
_cell.angle_gamma   90.00
#
_symmetry.space_group_name_H-M   'P 1'
#
loop_
_entity.id
_entity.type
_entity.pdbx_description
1 polymer ?
#
loop_
_entity_poly.entity_id
_entity_poly.type
_entity_poly.pdbx_seq_one_letter_code
_entity_poly.pdbx_strand_id
1 'polypeptide(L)' 'MHIVIIGNGVAGIEAALAVREREPDWSITIVSEESDHFFSRTALMWVVTGQLSHRCIE' A
#
# COMPACT_ATOMS: atom_id res chain seq x y z
N MET A 1 6.09 -13.10 15.98
CA MET A 1 6.70 -13.38 14.65
C MET A 1 7.02 -12.05 13.97
N HIS A 2 8.00 -12.03 13.06
CA HIS A 2 8.29 -10.86 12.23
C HIS A 2 8.14 -11.21 10.76
N ILE A 3 7.27 -10.49 10.05
CA ILE A 3 7.00 -10.68 8.62
C ILE A 3 7.60 -9.53 7.85
N VAL A 4 8.34 -9.87 6.79
CA VAL A 4 8.84 -8.91 5.81
C VAL A 4 8.09 -9.10 4.50
N ILE A 5 7.50 -8.02 3.99
CA ILE A 5 6.81 -7.97 2.70
C ILE A 5 7.63 -7.09 1.75
N ILE A 6 7.91 -7.58 0.54
CA ILE A 6 8.64 -6.82 -0.48
C ILE A 6 7.63 -6.30 -1.51
N GLY A 7 7.51 -4.97 -1.58
CA GLY A 7 6.55 -4.24 -2.41
C GLY A 7 5.32 -3.78 -1.63
N ASN A 8 4.97 -2.49 -1.75
CA ASN A 8 3.77 -1.91 -1.14
C ASN A 8 2.64 -1.66 -2.16
N GLY A 9 2.64 -2.42 -3.27
CA GLY A 9 1.49 -2.46 -4.18
C GLY A 9 0.27 -3.11 -3.53
N VAL A 10 -0.82 -3.22 -4.28
CA VAL A 10 -2.11 -3.73 -3.78
C VAL A 10 -1.96 -5.07 -3.06
N ALA A 11 -1.24 -6.04 -3.65
CA ALA A 11 -1.06 -7.35 -3.04
C ALA A 11 -0.28 -7.29 -1.71
N GLY A 12 0.75 -6.43 -1.63
CA GLY A 12 1.58 -6.30 -0.44
C GLY A 12 0.85 -5.66 0.73
N ILE A 13 0.08 -4.60 0.46
CA ILE A 13 -0.75 -3.93 1.47
C ILE A 13 -1.90 -4.83 1.92
N GLU A 14 -2.63 -5.46 1.00
CA GLU A 14 -3.72 -6.36 1.36
C GLU A 14 -3.22 -7.55 2.19
N ALA A 15 -2.03 -8.09 1.86
CA ALA A 15 -1.39 -9.11 2.69
C ALA A 15 -1.05 -8.59 4.09
N ALA A 16 -0.49 -7.37 4.20
CA ALA A 16 -0.16 -6.76 5.49
C ALA A 16 -1.43 -6.55 6.36
N LEU A 17 -2.52 -6.06 5.76
CA LEU A 17 -3.80 -5.85 6.43
C LEU A 17 -4.41 -7.16 6.90
N ALA A 18 -4.44 -8.17 6.01
CA ALA A 18 -4.93 -9.51 6.31
C ALA A 18 -4.15 -10.19 7.45
N VAL A 19 -2.84 -9.97 7.53
CA VAL A 19 -2.00 -10.43 8.64
C VAL A 19 -2.31 -9.64 9.91
N ARG A 20 -2.41 -8.30 9.83
CA ARG A 20 -2.70 -7.45 11.00
C ARG A 20 -4.04 -7.78 11.65
N GLU A 21 -5.05 -8.11 10.84
CA GLU A 21 -6.38 -8.52 11.32
C GLU A 21 -6.32 -9.86 12.07
N ARG A 22 -5.56 -10.83 11.57
CA ARG A 22 -5.46 -12.18 12.16
C ARG A 22 -4.51 -12.23 13.36
N GLU A 23 -3.41 -11.50 13.28
CA GLU A 23 -2.26 -11.60 14.19
C GLU A 23 -1.78 -10.20 14.61
N PRO A 24 -2.51 -9.51 15.50
CA PRO A 24 -2.24 -8.11 15.86
C PRO A 24 -0.93 -7.92 16.63
N ASP A 25 -0.36 -8.97 17.21
CA ASP A 25 0.93 -8.89 17.92
C ASP A 25 2.14 -9.09 17.01
N TRP A 26 1.93 -9.47 15.74
CA TRP A 26 3.03 -9.70 14.82
C TRP A 26 3.57 -8.37 14.29
N SER A 27 4.90 -8.30 14.21
CA SER A 27 5.58 -7.16 13.58
C SER A 27 5.60 -7.37 12.07
N ILE A 28 5.29 -6.31 11.32
CA ILE A 28 5.23 -6.33 9.86
C ILE A 28 6.12 -5.20 9.36
N THR A 29 7.09 -5.53 8.51
CA THR A 29 7.91 -4.55 7.79
C THR A 29 7.65 -4.68 6.30
N ILE A 30 7.31 -3.58 5.66
CA ILE A 30 7.13 -3.51 4.22
C ILE A 30 8.33 -2.76 3.64
N VAL A 31 9.04 -3.40 2.71
CA VAL A 31 10.20 -2.82 2.02
C VAL A 31 9.82 -2.60 0.57
N SER A 32 9.92 -1.37 0.09
CA SER A 32 9.61 -1.02 -1.30
C SER A 32 10.50 0.12 -1.77
N GLU A 33 10.78 0.16 -3.08
CA GLU A 33 11.40 1.31 -3.77
C GLU A 33 10.35 2.30 -4.28
N GLU A 34 9.07 2.03 -4.00
CA GLU A 34 7.94 2.88 -4.37
C GLU A 34 7.73 4.00 -3.32
N SER A 35 6.66 4.77 -3.47
CA SER A 35 6.23 5.78 -2.48
C SER A 35 5.97 5.17 -1.10
N ASP A 36 6.05 5.97 -0.03
CA ASP A 36 5.80 5.48 1.34
C ASP A 36 4.39 4.88 1.52
N HIS A 37 3.40 5.48 0.85
CA HIS A 37 2.02 5.00 0.83
C HIS A 37 1.70 4.27 -0.48
N PHE A 38 0.85 3.27 -0.39
CA PHE A 38 0.21 2.70 -1.57
C PHE A 38 -0.62 3.77 -2.27
N PHE A 39 -0.66 3.73 -3.59
CA PHE A 39 -1.62 4.49 -4.36
C PHE A 39 -2.11 3.67 -5.55
N SER A 40 -3.32 3.99 -6.00
CA SER A 40 -3.92 3.36 -7.17
C SER A 40 -3.30 3.91 -8.46
N ARG A 41 -2.34 3.17 -9.03
CA ARG A 41 -1.73 3.53 -10.34
C ARG A 41 -2.75 3.65 -11.46
N THR A 42 -3.81 2.85 -11.45
CA THR A 42 -4.89 2.95 -12.44
C THR A 42 -5.67 4.26 -12.33
N ALA A 43 -5.61 4.93 -11.17
CA ALA A 43 -6.24 6.22 -10.94
C ALA A 43 -5.34 7.42 -11.26
N LEU A 44 -4.06 7.22 -11.61
CA LEU A 44 -3.14 8.32 -11.96
C LEU A 44 -3.66 9.19 -13.10
N MET A 45 -4.37 8.61 -14.06
CA MET A 45 -4.95 9.37 -15.17
C MET A 45 -5.86 10.51 -14.67
N TRP A 46 -6.67 10.23 -13.66
CA TRP A 46 -7.59 11.23 -13.06
C TRP A 46 -6.83 12.35 -12.33
N VAL A 47 -5.64 12.07 -11.81
CA VAL A 47 -4.75 13.08 -11.23
C VAL A 47 -4.17 13.95 -12.34
N VAL A 48 -3.71 13.34 -13.43
CA VAL A 48 -3.14 14.06 -14.59
C VAL A 48 -4.17 14.97 -15.27
N THR A 49 -5.44 14.54 -15.36
CA THR A 49 -6.51 15.35 -15.94
C THR A 49 -7.11 16.38 -14.96
N GLY A 50 -6.62 16.42 -13.71
CA GLY A 50 -7.09 17.35 -12.68
C GLY A 50 -8.46 17.00 -12.09
N GLN A 51 -8.98 15.80 -12.34
CA GLN A 51 -10.26 15.33 -11.82
C GLN A 51 -10.15 14.83 -10.36
N LEU A 52 -8.97 14.34 -9.97
CA LEU A 52 -8.64 13.94 -8.61
C LEU A 52 -7.35 14.62 -8.15
N SER A 53 -7.20 14.79 -6.84
CA SER A 53 -5.92 15.15 -6.24
C SER A 53 -5.07 13.89 -5.99
N HIS A 54 -3.74 14.05 -5.85
CA HIS A 54 -2.85 12.92 -5.49
C HIS A 54 -3.31 12.21 -4.21
N ARG A 55 -3.75 12.98 -3.21
CA ARG A 55 -4.30 12.48 -1.94
C ARG A 55 -5.55 11.62 -2.12
N CYS A 56 -6.28 11.75 -3.22
CA CYS A 56 -7.48 10.96 -3.47
C CYS A 56 -7.18 9.55 -3.99
N ILE A 57 -5.93 9.28 -4.42
CA ILE A 57 -5.55 7.99 -4.99
C ILE A 57 -4.59 7.19 -4.10
N GLU A 58 -4.04 7.83 -3.06
CA GLU A 58 -3.34 7.21 -1.93
C GLU A 58 -4.34 6.63 -0.93
#